data_AF-A0A931R2A1-F1
#
_entry.id   AF-A0A931R2A1-F1
#
_cell.length_a   1.000
_cell.length_b   1.000
_cell.length_c   1.000
_cell.angle_alpha   90.00
_cell.angle_beta   90.00
_cell.angle_gamma   90.00
#
_symmetry.space_group_name_H-M   'P 1'
#
loop_
_entity.id
_entity.type
_entity.pdbx_description
1 polymer ?
#
loop_
_entity_poly.entity_id
_entity_poly.type
_entity_poly.pdbx_seq_one_letter_code
_entity_poly.pdbx_strand_id
1 'polypeptide(L)'
;MSEAQIRIMQEGDVDRVVQLFSGTIDELHREESEKIRQSFKEPYKANRLLSRLEQKESLYLVAERGGKVVGFLLGWVTLGNSGNLHWLGVDASSRGQGIGTRMIEAASEEFRQRGCYQIELCAYSQEERSVRLFARLGFQERAQIEKSLFGIGLTYMVKALKEVPAEATTRKIVLIGNAGQGIKLMGEILGNILAKFQKEVSLNVIYPPTVRTGSIEAELIYSDGRIEVPFIDEADVLLQLAQADNYHCKAKKVIVEESIYHLVEADHPGNDLEKEQVSFERASVETFGSPLFVNMLALGKMLSAIGINLEKVNFESLLPARNFSQNVEAIRYGYIHHND
;
A
#
# COMPACT_ATOMS: atom_id res chain seq x y z
N MET A 1 24.42 13.12 -31.37
CA MET A 1 23.80 13.74 -30.17
C MET A 1 24.19 12.87 -28.98
N SER A 2 24.66 13.45 -27.88
CA SER A 2 25.06 12.69 -26.69
C SER A 2 23.87 11.89 -26.15
N GLU A 3 24.08 10.62 -25.85
CA GLU A 3 23.09 9.75 -25.23
C GLU A 3 22.73 10.27 -23.81
N ALA A 4 21.46 10.16 -23.41
CA ALA A 4 21.08 10.56 -22.05
C ALA A 4 21.66 9.59 -21.02
N GLN A 5 22.22 10.05 -19.91
CA GLN A 5 22.68 9.22 -18.80
C GLN A 5 21.55 9.05 -17.78
N ILE A 6 21.32 7.82 -17.31
CA ILE A 6 20.35 7.55 -16.24
C ILE A 6 21.12 7.47 -14.91
N ARG A 7 20.67 8.20 -13.90
CA ARG A 7 21.27 8.20 -12.56
C ARG A 7 20.23 8.46 -11.47
N ILE A 8 20.59 8.17 -10.23
CA ILE A 8 19.81 8.54 -9.04
C ILE A 8 19.65 10.07 -8.99
N MET A 9 18.43 10.50 -8.66
CA MET A 9 18.08 11.91 -8.47
C MET A 9 18.81 12.49 -7.26
N GLN A 10 19.34 13.70 -7.41
CA GLN A 10 19.99 14.46 -6.35
C GLN A 10 19.13 15.68 -5.99
N GLU A 11 19.43 16.32 -4.85
CA GLU A 11 18.74 17.53 -4.40
C GLU A 11 18.72 18.63 -5.47
N GLY A 12 19.83 18.84 -6.18
CA GLY A 12 19.93 19.83 -7.25
C GLY A 12 19.05 19.57 -8.48
N ASP A 13 18.50 18.36 -8.64
CA ASP A 13 17.62 18.02 -9.75
C ASP A 13 16.14 18.34 -9.46
N VAL A 14 15.79 18.54 -8.19
CA VAL A 14 14.39 18.56 -7.71
C VAL A 14 13.55 19.58 -8.46
N ASP A 15 14.01 20.82 -8.57
CA ASP A 15 13.24 21.89 -9.24
C ASP A 15 12.94 21.55 -10.70
N ARG A 16 13.91 20.93 -11.40
CA ARG A 16 13.73 20.53 -12.79
C ARG A 16 12.78 19.34 -12.91
N VAL A 17 12.82 18.41 -11.97
CA VAL A 17 11.86 17.29 -11.90
C VAL A 17 10.45 17.78 -11.62
N VAL A 18 10.26 18.72 -10.67
CA VAL A 18 8.97 19.36 -10.39
C VAL A 18 8.40 20.03 -11.64
N GLN A 19 9.25 20.71 -12.41
CA GLN A 19 8.85 21.34 -13.66
C GLN A 19 8.40 20.31 -14.71
N LEU A 20 9.19 19.25 -14.92
CA LEU A 20 8.85 18.17 -15.86
C LEU A 20 7.58 17.42 -15.44
N PHE A 21 7.44 17.15 -14.15
CA PHE A 21 6.26 16.53 -13.56
C PHE A 21 5.01 17.39 -13.80
N SER A 22 5.09 18.67 -13.48
CA SER A 22 3.98 19.61 -13.69
C SER A 22 3.54 19.63 -15.15
N GLY A 23 4.49 19.68 -16.09
CA GLY A 23 4.18 19.60 -17.53
C GLY A 23 3.58 18.27 -17.97
N THR A 24 3.99 17.16 -17.33
CA THR A 24 3.40 15.83 -17.59
C THR A 24 1.95 15.77 -17.12
N ILE A 25 1.65 16.33 -15.94
CA ILE A 25 0.28 16.45 -15.44
C ILE A 25 -0.56 17.36 -16.35
N ASP A 26 -0.01 18.50 -16.79
CA ASP A 26 -0.72 19.43 -17.69
C ASP A 26 -1.06 18.79 -19.04
N GLU A 27 -0.20 17.92 -19.56
CA GLU A 27 -0.46 17.18 -20.79
C GLU A 27 -1.50 16.06 -20.60
N LEU A 28 -1.33 15.22 -19.58
CA LEU A 28 -2.21 14.07 -19.31
C LEU A 28 -3.62 14.49 -18.91
N HIS A 29 -3.75 15.60 -18.19
CA HIS A 29 -5.03 16.10 -17.64
C HIS A 29 -5.42 17.43 -18.28
N ARG A 30 -5.13 17.60 -19.58
CA ARG A 30 -5.41 18.85 -20.30
C ARG A 30 -6.88 19.25 -20.32
N GLU A 31 -7.77 18.25 -20.28
CA GLU A 31 -9.23 18.42 -20.31
C GLU A 31 -9.80 18.75 -18.93
N GLU A 32 -9.02 18.53 -17.88
CA GLU A 32 -9.44 18.78 -16.50
C GLU A 32 -9.32 20.27 -16.13
N SER A 33 -9.94 20.64 -15.02
CA SER A 33 -9.80 22.00 -14.48
C SER A 33 -8.40 22.23 -13.90
N GLU A 34 -7.97 23.50 -13.85
CA GLU A 34 -6.70 23.87 -13.19
C GLU A 34 -6.65 23.38 -11.73
N LYS A 35 -7.77 23.45 -11.02
CA LYS A 35 -7.89 22.97 -9.63
C LYS A 35 -7.56 21.49 -9.51
N ILE A 36 -8.05 20.66 -10.43
CA ILE A 36 -7.78 19.21 -10.46
C ILE A 36 -6.32 18.95 -10.83
N ARG A 37 -5.77 19.66 -11.82
CA ARG A 37 -4.34 19.53 -12.15
C ARG A 37 -3.44 19.90 -10.98
N GLN A 38 -3.79 20.95 -10.23
CA GLN A 38 -3.03 21.34 -9.05
C GLN A 38 -3.08 20.27 -7.95
N SER A 39 -4.21 19.58 -7.73
CA SER A 39 -4.27 18.51 -6.72
C SER A 39 -3.33 17.34 -7.03
N PHE A 40 -3.08 17.03 -8.31
CA PHE A 40 -2.04 16.07 -8.70
C PHE A 40 -0.61 16.58 -8.46
N LYS A 41 -0.38 17.90 -8.54
CA LYS A 41 0.94 18.54 -8.38
C LYS A 41 1.32 18.74 -6.91
N GLU A 42 0.35 18.99 -6.03
CA GLU A 42 0.59 19.26 -4.60
C GLU A 42 1.50 18.22 -3.90
N PRO A 43 1.30 16.90 -4.06
CA PRO A 43 2.13 15.89 -3.40
C PRO A 43 3.57 15.82 -3.90
N TYR A 44 3.88 16.50 -5.02
CA TYR A 44 5.16 16.46 -5.73
C TYR A 44 5.84 17.83 -5.78
N LYS A 45 5.49 18.74 -4.86
CA LYS A 45 6.25 19.98 -4.64
C LYS A 45 7.67 19.68 -4.14
N ALA A 46 8.57 20.63 -4.38
CA ALA A 46 10.01 20.47 -4.09
C ALA A 46 10.29 19.99 -2.67
N ASN A 47 9.71 20.64 -1.65
CA ASN A 47 9.88 20.27 -0.25
C ASN A 47 9.43 18.83 0.07
N ARG A 48 8.37 18.34 -0.58
CA ARG A 48 7.87 16.96 -0.40
C ARG A 48 8.78 15.94 -1.07
N LEU A 49 9.28 16.24 -2.27
CA LEU A 49 10.25 15.39 -2.95
C LEU A 49 11.56 15.31 -2.16
N LEU A 50 12.05 16.44 -1.64
CA LEU A 50 13.24 16.50 -0.79
C LEU A 50 13.09 15.60 0.45
N SER A 51 11.97 15.68 1.17
CA SER A 51 11.75 14.81 2.34
C SER A 51 11.70 13.32 2.02
N ARG A 52 11.40 12.94 0.77
CA ARG A 52 11.33 11.53 0.34
C ARG A 52 12.63 11.02 -0.27
N LEU A 53 13.53 11.92 -0.70
CA LEU A 53 14.85 11.54 -1.25
C LEU A 53 15.69 10.76 -0.24
N GLU A 54 15.52 11.04 1.06
CA GLU A 54 16.26 10.40 2.15
C GLU A 54 15.65 9.06 2.60
N GLN A 55 14.44 8.72 2.12
CA GLN A 55 13.78 7.48 2.49
C GLN A 55 14.42 6.29 1.77
N LYS A 56 14.75 5.24 2.53
CA LYS A 56 15.42 4.04 2.03
C LYS A 56 14.60 3.31 0.96
N GLU A 57 13.28 3.41 1.05
CA GLU A 57 12.32 2.79 0.15
C GLU A 57 12.24 3.52 -1.20
N SER A 58 12.56 4.82 -1.24
CA SER A 58 12.45 5.66 -2.44
C SER A 58 13.46 5.26 -3.51
N LEU A 59 12.99 5.22 -4.76
CA LEU A 59 13.82 5.09 -5.96
C LEU A 59 13.45 6.18 -6.97
N TYR A 60 14.21 7.27 -6.94
CA TYR A 60 14.03 8.40 -7.84
C TYR A 60 15.21 8.47 -8.82
N LEU A 61 14.90 8.42 -10.12
CA LEU A 61 15.87 8.46 -11.21
C LEU A 61 15.63 9.68 -12.09
N VAL A 62 16.71 10.21 -12.66
CA VAL A 62 16.68 11.24 -13.68
C VAL A 62 17.41 10.77 -14.94
N ALA A 63 16.94 11.23 -16.10
CA ALA A 63 17.64 11.12 -17.36
C ALA A 63 18.29 12.48 -17.66
N GLU A 64 19.62 12.54 -17.68
CA GLU A 64 20.39 13.74 -17.94
C GLU A 64 21.00 13.70 -19.35
N ARG A 65 20.86 14.79 -20.12
CA ARG A 65 21.50 14.92 -21.42
C ARG A 65 22.11 16.31 -21.56
N GLY A 66 23.43 16.37 -21.75
CA GLY A 66 24.16 17.63 -21.90
C GLY A 66 24.00 18.55 -20.69
N GLY A 67 24.12 18.00 -19.47
CA GLY A 67 23.98 18.77 -18.22
C GLY A 67 22.54 19.13 -17.84
N LYS A 68 21.53 18.70 -18.61
CA LYS A 68 20.13 19.02 -18.36
C LYS A 68 19.31 17.76 -18.10
N VAL A 69 18.51 17.78 -17.03
CA VAL A 69 17.51 16.74 -16.78
C VAL A 69 16.37 16.87 -17.81
N VAL A 70 16.17 15.80 -18.57
CA VAL A 70 15.18 15.66 -19.65
C VAL A 70 14.16 14.55 -19.38
N GLY A 71 14.26 13.85 -18.27
CA GLY A 71 13.28 12.86 -17.84
C GLY A 71 13.43 12.51 -16.37
N PHE A 72 12.37 11.97 -15.79
CA PHE A 72 12.30 11.58 -14.38
C PHE A 72 11.50 10.28 -14.24
N LEU A 73 11.84 9.48 -13.23
CA LEU A 73 11.08 8.32 -12.79
C LEU A 73 11.02 8.34 -11.27
N LEU A 74 9.82 8.30 -10.73
CA LEU A 74 9.56 8.23 -9.29
C LEU A 74 8.95 6.86 -8.97
N GLY A 75 9.56 6.14 -8.05
CA GLY A 75 9.06 4.87 -7.53
C GLY A 75 9.53 4.62 -6.11
N TRP A 76 9.12 3.49 -5.54
CA TRP A 76 9.54 3.06 -4.21
C TRP A 76 9.40 1.54 -4.05
N VAL A 77 10.05 0.98 -3.04
CA VAL A 77 9.84 -0.41 -2.61
C VAL A 77 8.61 -0.47 -1.69
N THR A 78 7.69 -1.40 -1.94
CA THR A 78 6.50 -1.64 -1.12
C THR A 78 6.71 -2.77 -0.12
N LEU A 79 5.77 -2.89 0.83
CA LEU A 79 5.79 -3.93 1.86
C LEU A 79 5.78 -5.34 1.24
N GLY A 80 6.87 -6.04 1.53
CA GLY A 80 7.22 -7.35 1.01
C GLY A 80 7.66 -7.32 -0.45
N ASN A 81 8.72 -6.55 -0.70
CA ASN A 81 9.67 -6.75 -1.79
C ASN A 81 9.07 -6.67 -3.21
N SER A 82 8.19 -5.71 -3.44
CA SER A 82 7.75 -5.32 -4.78
C SER A 82 8.15 -3.87 -5.07
N GLY A 83 8.59 -3.58 -6.30
CA GLY A 83 8.89 -2.22 -6.72
C GLY A 83 7.63 -1.56 -7.30
N ASN A 84 7.25 -0.38 -6.81
CA ASN A 84 6.18 0.42 -7.41
C ASN A 84 6.79 1.47 -8.34
N LEU A 85 6.45 1.42 -9.63
CA LEU A 85 6.73 2.51 -10.57
C LEU A 85 5.53 3.44 -10.62
N HIS A 86 5.69 4.64 -10.07
CA HIS A 86 4.56 5.53 -9.86
C HIS A 86 4.44 6.61 -10.93
N TRP A 87 5.50 7.39 -11.16
CA TRP A 87 5.50 8.40 -12.22
C TRP A 87 6.70 8.25 -13.13
N LEU A 88 6.47 8.37 -14.44
CA LEU A 88 7.49 8.42 -15.47
C LEU A 88 7.15 9.55 -16.42
N GLY A 89 8.10 10.47 -16.62
CA GLY A 89 7.95 11.57 -17.57
C GLY A 89 9.24 11.81 -18.34
N VAL A 90 9.09 12.09 -19.64
CA VAL A 90 10.19 12.50 -20.52
C VAL A 90 9.77 13.79 -21.21
N ASP A 91 10.66 14.78 -21.20
CA ASP A 91 10.51 16.06 -21.88
C ASP A 91 10.07 15.84 -23.33
N ALA A 92 9.06 16.57 -23.79
CA ALA A 92 8.43 16.37 -25.10
C ALA A 92 9.46 16.37 -26.25
N SER A 93 10.48 17.24 -26.18
CA SER A 93 11.56 17.35 -27.18
C SER A 93 12.52 16.15 -27.21
N SER A 94 12.45 15.28 -26.19
CA SER A 94 13.38 14.17 -25.97
C SER A 94 12.69 12.80 -26.06
N ARG A 95 11.40 12.77 -26.42
CA ARG A 95 10.63 11.53 -26.60
C ARG A 95 11.02 10.80 -27.89
N GLY A 96 10.66 9.51 -27.96
CA GLY A 96 10.97 8.68 -29.14
C GLY A 96 12.43 8.25 -29.26
N GLN A 97 13.26 8.58 -28.29
CA GLN A 97 14.71 8.30 -28.28
C GLN A 97 15.10 7.18 -27.29
N GLY A 98 14.13 6.36 -26.86
CA GLY A 98 14.37 5.24 -25.94
C GLY A 98 14.63 5.63 -24.47
N ILE A 99 14.60 6.92 -24.10
CA ILE A 99 14.86 7.38 -22.72
C ILE A 99 13.95 6.68 -21.71
N GLY A 100 12.64 6.64 -21.95
CA GLY A 100 11.69 5.98 -21.03
C GLY A 100 11.98 4.49 -20.84
N THR A 101 12.33 3.78 -21.91
CA THR A 101 12.77 2.37 -21.85
C THR A 101 13.97 2.22 -20.92
N ARG A 102 15.01 3.04 -21.11
CA ARG A 102 16.25 2.96 -20.34
C ARG A 102 16.05 3.31 -18.87
N MET A 103 15.14 4.24 -18.57
CA MET A 103 14.76 4.55 -17.19
C MET A 103 14.07 3.37 -16.50
N ILE A 104 13.13 2.70 -17.19
CA ILE A 104 12.43 1.52 -16.65
C ILE A 104 13.40 0.35 -16.46
N GLU A 105 14.34 0.14 -17.38
CA GLU A 105 15.38 -0.88 -17.26
C GLU A 105 16.31 -0.61 -16.07
N ALA A 106 16.78 0.64 -15.92
CA ALA A 106 17.58 1.04 -14.77
C ALA A 106 16.82 0.86 -13.44
N ALA A 107 15.55 1.26 -13.39
CA ALA A 107 14.72 1.04 -12.21
C ALA A 107 14.51 -0.46 -11.93
N SER A 108 14.37 -1.28 -12.98
CA SER A 108 14.21 -2.72 -12.82
C SER A 108 15.43 -3.38 -12.20
N GLU A 109 16.62 -2.93 -12.59
CA GLU A 109 17.86 -3.45 -12.04
C GLU A 109 18.07 -3.00 -10.58
N GLU A 110 17.77 -1.74 -10.28
CA GLU A 110 17.84 -1.24 -8.90
C GLU A 110 16.85 -1.97 -7.99
N PHE A 111 15.60 -2.18 -8.42
CA PHE A 111 14.63 -2.97 -7.65
C PHE A 111 15.11 -4.42 -7.45
N ARG A 112 15.72 -5.03 -8.46
CA ARG A 112 16.30 -6.38 -8.34
C ARG A 112 17.39 -6.44 -7.27
N GLN A 113 18.26 -5.42 -7.22
CA GLN A 113 19.33 -5.29 -6.24
C GLN A 113 18.80 -5.05 -4.82
N ARG A 114 17.69 -4.31 -4.70
CA ARG A 114 16.97 -4.12 -3.43
C ARG A 114 16.12 -5.31 -3.00
N GLY A 115 16.24 -6.45 -3.68
CA GLY A 115 15.55 -7.69 -3.31
C GLY A 115 14.12 -7.80 -3.84
N CYS A 116 13.65 -6.89 -4.67
CA CYS A 116 12.31 -6.99 -5.23
C CYS A 116 12.17 -8.18 -6.18
N TYR A 117 11.06 -8.91 -6.07
CA TYR A 117 10.74 -10.03 -6.96
C TYR A 117 9.89 -9.62 -8.16
N GLN A 118 9.19 -8.49 -8.07
CA GLN A 118 8.39 -7.93 -9.16
C GLN A 118 8.39 -6.40 -9.15
N ILE A 119 7.87 -5.84 -10.23
CA ILE A 119 7.53 -4.43 -10.36
C ILE A 119 6.05 -4.33 -10.70
N GLU A 120 5.37 -3.39 -10.08
CA GLU A 120 3.98 -3.05 -10.35
C GLU A 120 3.83 -1.58 -10.74
N LEU A 121 2.83 -1.29 -11.57
CA LEU A 121 2.46 0.07 -11.96
C LEU A 121 0.99 0.16 -12.36
N CYS A 122 0.47 1.39 -12.34
CA CYS A 122 -0.79 1.73 -12.98
C CYS A 122 -0.50 2.66 -14.16
N ALA A 123 -0.94 2.26 -15.35
CA ALA A 123 -0.92 3.11 -16.54
C ALA A 123 -2.31 3.69 -16.78
N TYR A 124 -2.41 4.92 -17.29
CA TYR A 124 -3.68 5.43 -17.81
C TYR A 124 -4.15 4.55 -18.97
N SER A 125 -5.34 3.96 -18.90
CA SER A 125 -5.81 3.01 -19.92
C SER A 125 -5.94 3.65 -21.31
N GLN A 126 -6.20 4.96 -21.36
CA GLN A 126 -6.30 5.72 -22.61
C GLN A 126 -4.92 6.06 -23.20
N GLU A 127 -3.84 5.96 -22.42
CA GLU A 127 -2.48 6.21 -22.86
C GLU A 127 -1.86 4.95 -23.47
N GLU A 128 -2.39 4.55 -24.63
CA GLU A 128 -1.99 3.31 -25.30
C GLU A 128 -0.47 3.23 -25.58
N ARG A 129 0.19 4.38 -25.78
CA ARG A 129 1.64 4.44 -25.99
C ARG A 129 2.39 3.91 -24.77
N SER A 130 1.94 4.28 -23.57
CA SER A 130 2.54 3.86 -22.31
C SER A 130 2.25 2.39 -22.03
N VAL A 131 1.00 1.96 -22.20
CA VAL A 131 0.62 0.54 -22.05
C VAL A 131 1.42 -0.36 -23.00
N ARG A 132 1.57 0.02 -24.28
CA ARG A 132 2.41 -0.71 -25.25
C ARG A 132 3.90 -0.67 -24.91
N LEU A 133 4.39 0.41 -24.31
CA LEU A 133 5.77 0.48 -23.84
C LEU A 133 5.99 -0.53 -22.71
N PHE A 134 5.15 -0.52 -21.68
CA PHE A 134 5.25 -1.44 -20.55
C PHE A 134 5.11 -2.90 -21.00
N ALA A 135 4.13 -3.21 -21.86
CA ALA A 135 3.96 -4.55 -22.41
C ALA A 135 5.23 -5.06 -23.13
N ARG A 136 5.86 -4.24 -23.97
CA ARG A 136 7.13 -4.59 -24.65
C ARG A 136 8.30 -4.80 -23.68
N LEU A 137 8.25 -4.17 -22.51
CA LEU A 137 9.26 -4.32 -21.46
C LEU A 137 8.97 -5.49 -20.51
N GLY A 138 7.97 -6.31 -20.82
CA GLY A 138 7.64 -7.54 -20.08
C GLY A 138 6.63 -7.34 -18.93
N PHE A 139 5.96 -6.19 -18.86
CA PHE A 139 4.83 -6.02 -17.95
C PHE A 139 3.60 -6.70 -18.52
N GLN A 140 2.92 -7.47 -17.69
CA GLN A 140 1.66 -8.14 -18.00
C GLN A 140 0.52 -7.39 -17.34
N GLU A 141 -0.56 -7.19 -18.08
CA GLU A 141 -1.80 -6.66 -17.53
C GLU A 141 -2.40 -7.68 -16.54
N ARG A 142 -2.74 -7.20 -15.34
CA ARG A 142 -3.33 -8.02 -14.28
C ARG A 142 -4.78 -7.64 -14.00
N ALA A 143 -5.10 -6.35 -14.11
CA ALA A 143 -6.45 -5.86 -13.93
C ALA A 143 -6.68 -4.56 -14.70
N GLN A 144 -7.92 -4.35 -15.12
CA GLN A 144 -8.40 -3.04 -15.55
C GLN A 144 -9.23 -2.44 -14.42
N ILE A 145 -8.95 -1.19 -14.12
CA ILE A 145 -9.63 -0.42 -13.11
C ILE A 145 -10.53 0.57 -13.86
N GLU A 146 -11.84 0.37 -13.74
CA GLU A 146 -12.82 1.16 -14.45
C GLU A 146 -12.82 2.63 -14.02
N LYS A 147 -13.15 3.50 -14.99
CA LYS A 147 -13.28 4.95 -14.77
C LYS A 147 -14.27 5.30 -13.64
N SER A 148 -15.27 4.46 -13.44
CA SER A 148 -16.30 4.59 -12.38
C SER A 148 -15.70 4.67 -10.97
N LEU A 149 -14.52 4.09 -10.73
CA LEU A 149 -13.89 4.02 -9.42
C LEU A 149 -12.97 5.22 -9.10
N PHE A 150 -12.37 5.85 -10.12
CA PHE A 150 -11.34 6.88 -9.93
C PHE A 150 -11.54 8.15 -10.76
N GLY A 151 -12.64 8.24 -11.51
CA GLY A 151 -12.81 9.26 -12.56
C GLY A 151 -11.91 9.04 -13.77
N ILE A 152 -11.00 8.06 -13.73
CA ILE A 152 -9.96 7.78 -14.72
C ILE A 152 -9.79 6.26 -14.84
N GLY A 153 -9.77 5.75 -16.07
CA GLY A 153 -9.47 4.32 -16.32
C GLY A 153 -7.98 4.04 -16.18
N LEU A 154 -7.63 3.02 -15.39
CA LEU A 154 -6.24 2.60 -15.19
C LEU A 154 -6.06 1.12 -15.54
N THR A 155 -4.91 0.78 -16.12
CA THR A 155 -4.48 -0.58 -16.37
C THR A 155 -3.38 -0.92 -15.36
N TYR A 156 -3.65 -1.86 -14.46
CA TYR A 156 -2.68 -2.36 -13.49
C TYR A 156 -1.82 -3.43 -14.16
N MET A 157 -0.50 -3.21 -14.16
CA MET A 157 0.45 -4.07 -14.84
C MET A 157 1.58 -4.49 -13.91
N VAL A 158 2.03 -5.73 -14.06
CA VAL A 158 3.09 -6.34 -13.24
C VAL A 158 4.14 -7.00 -14.11
N LYS A 159 5.42 -6.79 -13.79
CA LYS A 159 6.58 -7.46 -14.38
C LYS A 159 7.31 -8.25 -13.30
N ALA A 160 7.45 -9.56 -13.47
CA ALA A 160 8.32 -10.36 -12.62
C ALA A 160 9.80 -10.00 -12.89
N LEU A 161 10.59 -9.84 -11.83
CA LEU A 161 12.05 -9.65 -11.88
C LEU A 161 12.83 -10.92 -11.59
N LYS A 162 12.23 -11.81 -10.79
CA LYS A 162 12.67 -13.16 -10.42
C LYS A 162 11.42 -14.04 -10.32
N GLU A 163 11.58 -15.36 -10.23
CA GLU A 163 10.46 -16.19 -9.75
C GLU A 163 10.02 -15.65 -8.40
N VAL A 164 8.72 -15.43 -8.25
CA VAL A 164 8.15 -14.94 -7.01
C VAL A 164 8.06 -16.15 -6.09
N PRO A 165 8.81 -16.21 -4.97
CA PRO A 165 8.62 -17.27 -4.00
C PRO A 165 7.15 -17.25 -3.55
N ALA A 166 6.49 -18.40 -3.44
CA ALA A 166 5.09 -18.47 -3.00
C ALA A 166 4.88 -17.76 -1.64
N GLU A 167 5.91 -17.82 -0.80
CA GLU A 167 6.05 -17.11 0.48
C GLU A 167 6.08 -15.58 0.32
N ALA A 168 6.62 -15.05 -0.78
CA ALA A 168 6.71 -13.62 -1.04
C ALA A 168 5.39 -13.01 -1.53
N THR A 169 4.51 -13.82 -2.14
CA THR A 169 3.13 -13.42 -2.49
C THR A 169 2.13 -13.63 -1.38
N THR A 170 2.49 -14.42 -0.38
CA THR A 170 1.63 -14.71 0.76
C THR A 170 1.86 -13.67 1.85
N ARG A 171 0.78 -13.24 2.48
CA ARG A 171 0.79 -12.34 3.62
C ARG A 171 -0.08 -12.92 4.72
N LYS A 172 0.37 -12.74 5.95
CA LYS A 172 -0.23 -13.31 7.15
C LYS A 172 -0.58 -12.18 8.12
N ILE A 173 -1.86 -12.06 8.45
CA ILE A 173 -2.39 -11.07 9.39
C ILE A 173 -3.01 -11.81 10.56
N VAL A 174 -2.82 -11.27 11.76
CA VAL A 174 -3.55 -11.75 12.94
C VAL A 174 -4.26 -10.60 13.62
N LEU A 175 -5.51 -10.84 14.02
CA LEU A 175 -6.33 -9.93 14.80
C LEU A 175 -6.63 -10.58 16.16
N ILE A 176 -6.45 -9.83 17.24
CA ILE A 176 -6.70 -10.30 18.61
C ILE A 176 -7.59 -9.29 19.33
N GLY A 177 -8.58 -9.79 20.07
CA GLY A 177 -9.40 -8.98 20.97
C GLY A 177 -10.40 -9.81 21.75
N ASN A 178 -11.12 -9.19 22.67
CA ASN A 178 -12.14 -9.85 23.48
C ASN A 178 -13.40 -10.20 22.69
N ALA A 179 -14.11 -11.22 23.16
CA ALA A 179 -15.46 -11.51 22.69
C ALA A 179 -16.36 -10.26 22.74
N GLY A 180 -17.01 -9.94 21.61
CA GLY A 180 -17.82 -8.74 21.46
C GLY A 180 -17.10 -7.53 20.86
N GLN A 181 -15.76 -7.50 20.81
CA GLN A 181 -15.00 -6.44 20.12
C GLN A 181 -15.00 -6.56 18.58
N GLY A 182 -15.78 -7.47 18.01
CA GLY A 182 -15.95 -7.55 16.55
C GLY A 182 -14.75 -8.11 15.77
N ILE A 183 -13.85 -8.87 16.41
CA ILE A 183 -12.69 -9.51 15.75
C ILE A 183 -13.11 -10.39 14.55
N LYS A 184 -14.11 -11.26 14.75
CA LYS A 184 -14.66 -12.10 13.68
C LYS A 184 -15.16 -11.25 12.49
N LEU A 185 -15.91 -10.18 12.77
CA LEU A 185 -16.44 -9.28 11.75
C LEU A 185 -15.31 -8.62 10.95
N MET A 186 -14.27 -8.12 11.63
CA MET A 186 -13.10 -7.55 10.95
C MET A 186 -12.42 -8.57 10.05
N GLY A 187 -12.20 -9.80 10.52
CA GLY A 187 -11.61 -10.89 9.74
C GLY A 187 -12.43 -11.20 8.48
N GLU A 188 -13.76 -11.32 8.61
CA GLU A 188 -14.67 -11.55 7.48
C GLU A 188 -14.66 -10.38 6.48
N ILE A 189 -14.66 -9.13 6.95
CA ILE A 189 -14.58 -7.96 6.07
C ILE A 189 -13.25 -7.94 5.32
N LEU A 190 -12.12 -8.09 6.01
CA LEU A 190 -10.79 -8.12 5.38
C LEU A 190 -10.70 -9.24 4.34
N GLY A 191 -11.14 -10.44 4.69
CA GLY A 191 -11.11 -11.58 3.77
C GLY A 191 -11.94 -11.33 2.52
N ASN A 192 -13.15 -10.77 2.68
CA ASN A 192 -14.01 -10.42 1.53
C ASN A 192 -13.42 -9.30 0.67
N ILE A 193 -12.78 -8.30 1.28
CA ILE A 193 -12.07 -7.24 0.54
C ILE A 193 -10.96 -7.87 -0.29
N LEU A 194 -10.09 -8.67 0.32
CA LEU A 194 -8.95 -9.30 -0.35
C LEU A 194 -9.39 -10.26 -1.47
N ALA A 195 -10.46 -11.02 -1.27
CA ALA A 195 -11.05 -11.87 -2.29
C ALA A 195 -11.56 -11.05 -3.50
N LYS A 196 -12.16 -9.87 -3.28
CA LYS A 196 -12.55 -8.94 -4.37
C LYS A 196 -11.33 -8.41 -5.13
N PHE A 197 -10.17 -8.34 -4.48
CA PHE A 197 -8.88 -8.05 -5.12
C PHE A 197 -8.23 -9.28 -5.78
N GLN A 198 -9.00 -10.36 -6.00
CA GLN A 198 -8.56 -11.60 -6.64
C GLN A 198 -7.41 -12.31 -5.91
N LYS A 199 -7.26 -12.06 -4.60
CA LYS A 199 -6.36 -12.85 -3.75
C LYS A 199 -7.05 -14.16 -3.39
N GLU A 200 -6.30 -15.25 -3.30
CA GLU A 200 -6.76 -16.39 -2.52
C GLU A 200 -6.68 -16.03 -1.04
N VAL A 201 -7.69 -16.43 -0.26
CA VAL A 201 -7.84 -16.05 1.14
C VAL A 201 -8.17 -17.28 1.97
N SER A 202 -7.49 -17.43 3.10
CA SER A 202 -7.82 -18.37 4.16
C SER A 202 -8.05 -17.58 5.45
N LEU A 203 -9.20 -17.79 6.09
CA LEU A 203 -9.56 -17.17 7.36
C LEU A 203 -9.86 -18.27 8.37
N ASN A 204 -9.11 -18.28 9.46
CA ASN A 204 -9.33 -19.14 10.62
C ASN A 204 -9.71 -18.27 11.82
N VAL A 205 -10.81 -18.60 12.51
CA VAL A 205 -11.28 -17.87 13.69
C VAL A 205 -11.20 -18.80 14.88
N ILE A 206 -10.31 -18.49 15.82
CA ILE A 206 -10.03 -19.29 16.99
C ILE A 206 -10.85 -18.72 18.15
N TYR A 207 -11.69 -19.60 18.72
CA TYR A 207 -12.51 -19.30 19.89
C TYR A 207 -12.32 -20.43 20.91
N PRO A 208 -11.57 -20.21 22.01
CA PRO A 208 -11.42 -21.21 23.06
C PRO A 208 -12.80 -21.52 23.69
N PRO A 209 -13.26 -22.78 23.70
CA PRO A 209 -14.58 -23.15 24.21
C PRO A 209 -14.74 -22.97 25.74
N THR A 210 -13.67 -22.59 26.45
CA THR A 210 -13.58 -22.61 27.90
C THR A 210 -14.03 -21.34 28.61
N VAL A 211 -14.33 -20.24 27.90
CA VAL A 211 -14.63 -18.97 28.56
C VAL A 211 -15.79 -18.19 27.91
N ARG A 212 -16.79 -17.85 28.73
CA ARG A 212 -17.87 -16.89 28.37
C ARG A 212 -17.35 -15.45 28.16
N THR A 213 -16.10 -15.20 28.54
CA THR A 213 -15.33 -13.96 28.44
C THR A 213 -13.88 -14.34 28.11
N GLY A 214 -13.45 -14.21 26.86
CA GLY A 214 -12.12 -14.63 26.43
C GLY A 214 -11.65 -13.95 25.16
N SER A 215 -10.34 -14.05 24.92
CA SER A 215 -9.70 -13.62 23.68
C SER A 215 -10.24 -14.41 22.48
N ILE A 216 -10.56 -13.68 21.41
CA ILE A 216 -10.88 -14.16 20.08
C ILE A 216 -9.70 -13.79 19.19
N GLU A 217 -9.29 -14.75 18.40
CA GLU A 217 -8.23 -14.56 17.42
C GLU A 217 -8.77 -14.84 16.02
N ALA A 218 -8.44 -13.98 15.07
CA ALA A 218 -8.70 -14.21 13.66
C ALA A 218 -7.38 -14.18 12.90
N GLU A 219 -7.02 -15.33 12.35
CA GLU A 219 -5.84 -15.57 11.54
C GLU A 219 -6.24 -15.51 10.06
N LEU A 220 -5.66 -14.56 9.33
CA LEU A 220 -5.98 -14.31 7.93
C LEU A 220 -4.72 -14.45 7.07
N ILE A 221 -4.76 -15.36 6.11
CA ILE A 221 -3.71 -15.55 5.13
C ILE A 221 -4.27 -15.17 3.77
N TYR A 222 -3.54 -14.38 3.00
CA TYR A 222 -3.92 -14.06 1.63
C TYR A 222 -2.72 -14.11 0.69
N SER A 223 -2.95 -14.49 -0.56
CA SER A 223 -1.90 -14.67 -1.56
C SER A 223 -2.37 -14.29 -2.96
N ASP A 224 -1.44 -13.85 -3.81
CA ASP A 224 -1.64 -13.75 -5.26
C ASP A 224 -1.65 -15.12 -5.96
N GLY A 225 -1.17 -16.15 -5.29
CA GLY A 225 -1.14 -17.53 -5.77
C GLY A 225 -1.84 -18.48 -4.81
N ARG A 226 -1.57 -19.78 -4.99
CA ARG A 226 -2.21 -20.80 -4.16
C ARG A 226 -1.72 -20.74 -2.70
N ILE A 227 -2.62 -20.79 -1.72
CA ILE A 227 -2.29 -20.96 -0.30
C ILE A 227 -2.06 -22.46 -0.05
N GLU A 228 -0.81 -22.84 0.15
CA GLU A 228 -0.43 -24.23 0.43
C GLU A 228 -0.49 -24.57 1.92
N VAL A 229 -0.13 -23.62 2.78
CA VAL A 229 -0.03 -23.79 4.23
C VAL A 229 -0.95 -22.77 4.93
N PRO A 230 -2.08 -23.22 5.49
CA PRO A 230 -3.05 -22.32 6.12
C PRO A 230 -2.75 -22.09 7.62
N PHE A 231 -1.47 -21.97 7.99
CA PHE A 231 -1.03 -21.77 9.38
C PHE A 231 -0.08 -20.57 9.51
N ILE A 232 -0.14 -19.87 10.64
CA ILE A 232 0.64 -18.65 10.92
C ILE A 232 1.63 -18.88 12.06
N ASP A 233 2.90 -19.12 11.71
CA ASP A 233 4.00 -19.16 12.69
C ASP A 233 4.57 -17.76 13.00
N GLU A 234 4.52 -16.87 12.00
CA GLU A 234 4.90 -15.46 12.09
C GLU A 234 3.94 -14.63 11.23
N ALA A 235 3.35 -13.59 11.83
CA ALA A 235 2.50 -12.62 11.16
C ALA A 235 3.33 -11.49 10.53
N ASP A 236 2.92 -11.02 9.35
CA ASP A 236 3.45 -9.78 8.80
C ASP A 236 2.91 -8.57 9.58
N VAL A 237 1.62 -8.60 9.95
CA VAL A 237 0.99 -7.58 10.80
C VAL A 237 0.09 -8.25 11.83
N LEU A 238 0.31 -7.92 13.09
CA LEU A 238 -0.54 -8.27 14.22
C LEU A 238 -1.28 -7.02 14.70
N LEU A 239 -2.60 -7.09 14.86
CA LEU A 239 -3.39 -6.06 15.52
C LEU A 239 -4.02 -6.61 16.79
N GLN A 240 -3.79 -5.92 17.91
CA GLN A 240 -4.17 -6.39 19.24
C GLN A 240 -4.98 -5.33 19.98
N LEU A 241 -6.25 -5.65 20.26
CA LEU A 241 -7.22 -4.81 20.99
C LEU A 241 -7.48 -5.29 22.42
N ALA A 242 -7.03 -6.49 22.77
CA ALA A 242 -7.10 -7.03 24.13
C ALA A 242 -5.87 -7.89 24.45
N GLN A 243 -5.61 -8.08 25.73
CA GLN A 243 -4.60 -9.03 26.19
C GLN A 243 -4.96 -10.45 25.72
N ALA A 244 -3.98 -11.15 25.17
CA ALA A 244 -4.12 -12.56 24.84
C ALA A 244 -3.48 -13.40 25.95
N ASP A 245 -4.23 -14.37 26.48
CA ASP A 245 -3.78 -15.17 27.61
C ASP A 245 -2.67 -16.18 27.22
N ASN A 246 -2.52 -16.55 25.93
CA ASN A 246 -1.57 -17.58 25.46
C ASN A 246 -1.11 -17.38 23.98
N TYR A 247 -0.93 -16.15 23.52
CA TYR A 247 -0.54 -15.93 22.13
C TYR A 247 0.97 -16.09 21.92
N HIS A 248 1.36 -17.02 21.03
CA HIS A 248 2.76 -17.39 20.77
C HIS A 248 3.25 -17.07 19.35
N CYS A 249 2.45 -16.39 18.53
CA CYS A 249 2.87 -16.05 17.18
C CYS A 249 3.87 -14.88 17.21
N LYS A 250 4.91 -14.97 16.39
CA LYS A 250 5.80 -13.83 16.13
C LYS A 250 5.11 -12.85 15.19
N ALA A 251 5.53 -11.59 15.19
CA ALA A 251 5.04 -10.61 14.24
C ALA A 251 6.16 -9.66 13.80
N LYS A 252 6.17 -9.29 12.52
CA LYS A 252 7.10 -8.27 12.01
C LYS A 252 6.68 -6.86 12.43
N LYS A 253 5.37 -6.58 12.34
CA LYS A 253 4.73 -5.36 12.81
C LYS A 253 3.60 -5.67 13.78
N VAL A 254 3.52 -4.91 14.88
CA VAL A 254 2.47 -5.03 15.89
C VAL A 254 1.79 -3.67 16.08
N ILE A 255 0.47 -3.63 15.92
CA ILE A 255 -0.39 -2.47 16.17
C ILE A 255 -1.20 -2.80 17.43
N VAL A 256 -1.03 -2.02 18.48
CA VAL A 256 -1.58 -2.35 19.81
C VAL A 256 -2.43 -1.20 20.34
N GLU A 257 -3.59 -1.54 20.93
CA GLU A 257 -4.40 -0.60 21.69
C GLU A 257 -3.61 0.01 22.87
N GLU A 258 -3.71 1.32 23.06
CA GLU A 258 -3.02 2.09 24.10
C GLU A 258 -3.18 1.47 25.49
N SER A 259 -4.39 1.04 25.85
CA SER A 259 -4.71 0.53 27.19
C SER A 259 -3.94 -0.74 27.56
N ILE A 260 -3.51 -1.53 26.57
CA ILE A 260 -2.78 -2.80 26.76
C ILE A 260 -1.34 -2.75 26.25
N TYR A 261 -0.87 -1.61 25.74
CA TYR A 261 0.46 -1.48 25.13
C TYR A 261 1.60 -1.99 26.03
N HIS A 262 1.49 -1.74 27.34
CA HIS A 262 2.47 -2.14 28.35
C HIS A 262 2.44 -3.64 28.70
N LEU A 263 1.35 -4.34 28.36
CA LEU A 263 1.17 -5.78 28.60
C LEU A 263 1.75 -6.63 27.47
N VAL A 264 1.95 -6.03 26.28
CA VAL A 264 2.61 -6.69 25.16
C VAL A 264 4.11 -6.62 25.38
N GLU A 265 4.68 -7.68 25.96
CA GLU A 265 6.11 -7.80 26.23
C GLU A 265 6.94 -7.70 24.94
N ALA A 266 8.18 -7.21 25.07
CA ALA A 266 9.16 -7.15 23.99
C ALA A 266 9.72 -8.53 23.61
N ASP A 267 9.28 -9.61 24.26
CA ASP A 267 9.76 -10.98 24.07
C ASP A 267 9.06 -11.70 22.90
N HIS A 268 8.90 -10.99 21.78
CA HIS A 268 8.79 -11.63 20.48
C HIS A 268 10.22 -11.94 20.03
N PRO A 269 10.68 -13.20 20.00
CA PRO A 269 12.08 -13.50 19.77
C PRO A 269 12.44 -13.30 18.29
N GLY A 270 12.94 -12.11 17.94
CA GLY A 270 13.46 -11.75 16.62
C GLY A 270 13.79 -10.25 16.51
N ASN A 271 14.99 -9.90 16.08
CA ASN A 271 15.41 -8.53 15.79
C ASN A 271 14.48 -7.86 14.75
N ASP A 272 14.25 -6.55 14.90
CA ASP A 272 13.45 -5.63 14.04
C ASP A 272 11.91 -5.66 14.19
N LEU A 273 11.38 -5.77 15.42
CA LEU A 273 9.95 -5.58 15.71
C LEU A 273 9.53 -4.11 15.54
N GLU A 274 8.63 -3.82 14.59
CA GLU A 274 7.96 -2.51 14.50
C GLU A 274 6.70 -2.51 15.37
N LYS A 275 6.75 -1.90 16.56
CA LYS A 275 5.61 -1.80 17.49
C LYS A 275 4.99 -0.41 17.46
N GLU A 276 3.70 -0.35 17.19
CA GLU A 276 2.91 0.87 17.04
C GLU A 276 1.79 0.92 18.08
N GLN A 277 1.70 2.01 18.84
CA GLN A 277 0.65 2.26 19.83
C GLN A 277 -0.48 3.09 19.21
N VAL A 278 -1.74 2.70 19.39
CA VAL A 278 -2.89 3.45 18.87
C VAL A 278 -4.02 3.47 19.91
N SER A 279 -4.59 4.64 20.19
CA SER A 279 -5.70 4.79 21.14
C SER A 279 -7.07 4.61 20.47
N PHE A 280 -7.43 3.41 20.05
CA PHE A 280 -8.71 3.17 19.34
C PHE A 280 -9.92 3.43 20.25
N GLU A 281 -9.86 3.01 21.51
CA GLU A 281 -10.95 3.25 22.48
C GLU A 281 -11.19 4.74 22.70
N ARG A 282 -10.12 5.50 22.96
CA ARG A 282 -10.17 6.95 23.13
C ARG A 282 -10.71 7.63 21.87
N ALA A 283 -10.14 7.33 20.70
CA ALA A 283 -10.57 7.92 19.43
C ALA A 283 -12.04 7.62 19.11
N SER A 284 -12.50 6.40 19.41
CA SER A 284 -13.90 6.00 19.24
C SER A 284 -14.85 6.84 20.10
N VAL A 285 -14.50 7.04 21.37
CA VAL A 285 -15.34 7.83 22.30
C VAL A 285 -15.29 9.32 21.97
N GLU A 286 -14.11 9.88 21.73
CA GLU A 286 -13.95 11.32 21.51
C GLU A 286 -14.52 11.77 20.16
N THR A 287 -14.35 10.98 19.10
CA THR A 287 -14.77 11.35 17.73
C THR A 287 -16.20 10.90 17.43
N PHE A 288 -16.60 9.71 17.88
CA PHE A 288 -17.88 9.09 17.53
C PHE A 288 -18.87 9.00 18.70
N GLY A 289 -18.48 9.46 19.90
CA GLY A 289 -19.33 9.48 21.09
C GLY A 289 -19.65 8.10 21.66
N SER A 290 -18.97 7.04 21.21
CA SER A 290 -19.33 5.66 21.54
C SER A 290 -18.15 4.70 21.35
N PRO A 291 -17.92 3.72 22.24
CA PRO A 291 -16.89 2.69 22.07
C PRO A 291 -17.27 1.62 21.02
N LEU A 292 -18.46 1.70 20.42
CA LEU A 292 -18.92 0.71 19.44
C LEU A 292 -18.10 0.68 18.14
N PHE A 293 -17.31 1.72 17.86
CA PHE A 293 -16.60 1.89 16.59
C PHE A 293 -15.10 1.55 16.66
N VAL A 294 -14.61 1.04 17.79
CA VAL A 294 -13.21 0.63 18.01
C VAL A 294 -12.74 -0.34 16.92
N ASN A 295 -13.55 -1.34 16.60
CA ASN A 295 -13.23 -2.31 15.56
C ASN A 295 -13.22 -1.71 14.15
N MET A 296 -14.04 -0.70 13.88
CA MET A 296 -14.06 -0.02 12.58
C MET A 296 -12.81 0.86 12.42
N LEU A 297 -12.39 1.54 13.48
CA LEU A 297 -11.13 2.28 13.51
C LEU A 297 -9.92 1.35 13.31
N ALA A 298 -9.90 0.24 14.06
CA ALA A 298 -8.87 -0.79 13.94
C ALA A 298 -8.83 -1.41 12.54
N LEU A 299 -9.98 -1.69 11.93
CA LEU A 299 -10.09 -2.16 10.55
C LEU A 299 -9.49 -1.15 9.56
N GLY A 300 -9.80 0.14 9.71
CA GLY A 300 -9.19 1.21 8.92
C GLY A 300 -7.67 1.24 9.05
N LYS A 301 -7.16 1.13 10.28
CA LYS A 301 -5.72 1.09 10.54
C LYS A 301 -5.06 -0.14 9.92
N MET A 302 -5.69 -1.30 10.02
CA MET A 302 -5.22 -2.54 9.38
C MET A 302 -5.17 -2.39 7.86
N LEU A 303 -6.24 -1.91 7.23
CA LEU A 303 -6.29 -1.67 5.78
C LEU A 303 -5.17 -0.75 5.30
N SER A 304 -4.84 0.28 6.09
CA SER A 304 -3.71 1.18 5.83
C SER A 304 -2.36 0.45 5.94
N ALA A 305 -2.17 -0.32 7.02
CA ALA A 305 -0.94 -1.08 7.26
C ALA A 305 -0.65 -2.11 6.16
N ILE A 306 -1.68 -2.70 5.56
CA ILE A 306 -1.56 -3.68 4.48
C ILE A 306 -1.63 -3.07 3.08
N GLY A 307 -1.71 -1.73 2.98
CA GLY A 307 -1.65 -0.99 1.72
C GLY A 307 -2.90 -1.07 0.84
N ILE A 308 -4.08 -1.38 1.41
CA ILE A 308 -5.33 -1.43 0.66
C ILE A 308 -5.92 -0.03 0.53
N ASN A 309 -6.00 0.48 -0.69
CA ASN A 309 -6.63 1.77 -0.96
C ASN A 309 -8.14 1.73 -0.68
N LEU A 310 -8.60 2.51 0.32
CA LEU A 310 -10.02 2.58 0.71
C LEU A 310 -10.97 2.99 -0.42
N GLU A 311 -10.54 3.81 -1.37
CA GLU A 311 -11.40 4.25 -2.48
C GLU A 311 -11.77 3.09 -3.42
N LYS A 312 -11.05 1.95 -3.34
CA LYS A 312 -11.37 0.71 -4.07
C LYS A 312 -12.35 -0.19 -3.32
N VAL A 313 -12.72 0.13 -2.09
CA VAL A 313 -13.53 -0.74 -1.23
C VAL A 313 -14.97 -0.28 -1.23
N ASN A 314 -15.87 -1.12 -1.74
CA ASN A 314 -17.31 -0.94 -1.54
C ASN A 314 -17.77 -1.65 -0.27
N PHE A 315 -18.15 -0.85 0.74
CA PHE A 315 -18.58 -1.28 2.06
C PHE A 315 -20.05 -1.67 2.17
N GLU A 316 -20.92 -1.33 1.21
CA GLU A 316 -22.38 -1.53 1.30
C GLU A 316 -22.77 -2.99 1.56
N SER A 317 -22.06 -3.94 0.95
CA SER A 317 -22.29 -5.38 1.14
C SER A 317 -21.40 -6.02 2.21
N LEU A 318 -20.51 -5.25 2.84
CA LEU A 318 -19.52 -5.75 3.80
C LEU A 318 -19.84 -5.35 5.24
N LEU A 319 -20.48 -4.20 5.45
CA LEU A 319 -20.76 -3.67 6.77
C LEU A 319 -22.20 -3.93 7.21
N PRO A 320 -22.45 -4.03 8.53
CA PRO A 320 -23.81 -4.05 9.05
C PRO A 320 -24.60 -2.80 8.63
N ALA A 321 -25.89 -2.97 8.30
CA ALA A 321 -26.78 -1.86 7.97
C ALA A 321 -26.96 -0.88 9.15
N ARG A 322 -26.87 -1.38 10.39
CA ARG A 322 -26.93 -0.56 11.59
C ARG A 322 -25.68 0.31 11.68
N ASN A 323 -25.89 1.62 11.86
CA ASN A 323 -24.84 2.63 11.96
C ASN A 323 -23.88 2.63 10.74
N PHE A 324 -24.36 2.21 9.57
CA PHE A 324 -23.53 2.06 8.37
C PHE A 324 -22.65 3.28 8.07
N SER A 325 -23.23 4.47 8.03
CA SER A 325 -22.48 5.71 7.75
C SER A 325 -21.38 5.97 8.77
N GLN A 326 -21.67 5.77 10.06
CA GLN A 326 -20.68 5.97 11.14
C GLN A 326 -19.58 4.90 11.09
N ASN A 327 -19.91 3.66 10.70
CA ASN A 327 -18.91 2.60 10.51
C ASN A 327 -17.94 2.95 9.36
N VAL A 328 -18.46 3.43 8.22
CA VAL A 328 -17.62 3.87 7.09
C VAL A 328 -16.73 5.05 7.50
N GLU A 329 -17.28 6.01 8.24
CA GLU A 329 -16.55 7.17 8.72
C GLU A 329 -15.45 6.81 9.72
N ALA A 330 -15.73 5.87 10.63
CA ALA A 330 -14.74 5.30 11.56
C ALA A 330 -13.60 4.55 10.82
N ILE A 331 -13.91 3.77 9.78
CA ILE A 331 -12.88 3.12 8.95
C ILE A 331 -11.99 4.18 8.28
N ARG A 332 -12.59 5.22 7.69
CA ARG A 332 -11.83 6.32 7.05
C ARG A 332 -10.95 7.05 8.06
N TYR A 333 -11.46 7.32 9.25
CA TYR A 333 -10.70 7.96 10.32
C TYR A 333 -9.50 7.10 10.72
N GLY A 334 -9.71 5.82 11.04
CA GLY A 334 -8.64 4.90 11.46
C GLY A 334 -7.59 4.65 10.37
N TYR A 335 -7.95 4.80 9.10
CA TYR A 335 -7.02 4.68 7.97
C TYR A 335 -6.07 5.86 7.83
N ILE A 336 -6.55 7.08 8.13
CA ILE A 336 -5.81 8.35 7.95
C ILE A 336 -5.00 8.70 9.19
N HIS A 337 -5.58 8.56 10.38
CA HIS A 337 -4.96 9.01 11.63
C HIS A 337 -3.96 7.98 12.12
N HIS A 338 -2.67 8.36 12.11
CA HIS A 338 -1.57 7.46 12.42
C HIS A 338 -1.03 7.58 13.84
N ASN A 339 -1.24 8.69 14.53
CA ASN A 339 -0.90 8.95 15.92
C ASN A 339 -1.36 10.39 16.21
N ASP A 340 -2.24 10.58 17.19
CA ASP A 340 -2.31 11.84 17.96
C ASP A 340 -1.80 11.54 19.37
#